data_AF-A0A0F7M5J5-F1
#
_entry.id   AF-A0A0F7M5J5-F1
#
_cell.length_a   1.000
_cell.length_b   1.000
_cell.length_c   1.000
_cell.angle_alpha   90.00
_cell.angle_beta   90.00
_cell.angle_gamma   90.00
#
_symmetry.space_group_name_H-M   'P 1'
#
loop_
_entity.id
_entity.type
_entity.pdbx_description
1 polymer ?
#
loop_
_entity_poly.entity_id
_entity_poly.type
_entity_poly.pdbx_seq_one_letter_code
_entity_poly.pdbx_strand_id
1 'polypeptide(L)'
;MEQVDLNNTLHLIIREWFEQAIHRYVTRLGDNFQRRARSLPSDQAQSLLDQYQQIEKCYALGIDAFRQHIEEQLTSPRDYQHGTHPQLDRLAKQLSAQSQPNNICRVASPMTVFSGFRPLSNELGIAREHYSQAVSLFNILVLNELGKLYERLLEELAAVTNSDHTQQWISHIKAQLASEELNANQRALAERRLSKLMGTPASPTELTEQQLIDEANTVFQDIPCLSSSIALDRSLQKFRTLLHAIALQEQRHFLSPLHPARRLCRQLTATLKQWDTASQESQQEFEEQFSAISTELTQQQAQKQPLAPLWRRLEDNCLRFDRRAQFNQRGYLLEAKNNARIEKLRAEIHYLINLKTADLSLPDDIQTMLLGPWASVVLYHWLRHGKHSPASQRSLAFIDDVTWYITPHTNWTDLRRAKAMAEQIEEELLLGMRRINTPPDQAKKILAELHRRRLNALALGSQSIQKNLPAS
;
A
#
# COMPACT_ATOMS: atom_id res chain seq x y z
N MET A 1 -7.62 37.23 13.36
CA MET A 1 -7.87 36.00 12.57
C MET A 1 -6.98 36.10 11.35
N GLU A 2 -5.87 35.38 11.33
CA GLU A 2 -5.04 35.27 10.12
C GLU A 2 -5.91 34.59 9.04
N GLN A 3 -6.15 35.31 7.94
CA GLN A 3 -6.60 34.68 6.71
C GLN A 3 -5.57 33.61 6.37
N VAL A 4 -5.96 32.34 6.47
CA VAL A 4 -5.17 31.25 5.89
C VAL A 4 -5.02 31.61 4.42
N ASP A 5 -3.80 31.94 4.02
CA ASP A 5 -3.49 32.27 2.64
C ASP A 5 -3.71 31.01 1.80
N LEU A 6 -4.88 30.95 1.14
CA LEU A 6 -5.30 29.83 0.28
C LEU A 6 -4.19 29.47 -0.71
N ASN A 7 -3.51 30.48 -1.26
CA ASN A 7 -2.41 30.27 -2.17
C ASN A 7 -1.26 29.48 -1.49
N ASN A 8 -0.90 29.86 -0.26
CA ASN A 8 0.14 29.17 0.50
C ASN A 8 -0.25 27.71 0.85
N THR A 9 -1.52 27.47 1.20
CA THR A 9 -2.03 26.10 1.45
C THR A 9 -1.96 25.24 0.19
N LEU A 10 -2.37 25.77 -0.98
CA LEU A 10 -2.31 25.04 -2.25
C LEU A 10 -0.86 24.75 -2.67
N HIS A 11 0.06 25.70 -2.44
CA HIS A 11 1.49 25.49 -2.64
C HIS A 11 2.03 24.35 -1.76
N LEU A 12 1.65 24.27 -0.48
CA LEU A 12 2.06 23.19 0.43
C LEU A 12 1.55 21.82 -0.03
N ILE A 13 0.30 21.73 -0.47
CA ILE A 13 -0.29 20.48 -0.99
C ILE A 13 0.49 19.97 -2.21
N ILE A 14 0.83 20.88 -3.13
CA ILE A 14 1.60 20.54 -4.33
C ILE A 14 3.00 20.04 -3.96
N ARG A 15 3.70 20.75 -3.07
CA ARG A 15 5.03 20.37 -2.58
C ARG A 15 5.03 18.98 -1.96
N GLU A 16 4.11 18.75 -1.03
CA GLU A 16 3.99 17.48 -0.31
C GLU A 16 3.64 16.33 -1.27
N TRP A 17 2.75 16.57 -2.23
CA TRP A 17 2.36 15.56 -3.21
C TRP A 17 3.53 15.16 -4.11
N PHE A 18 4.27 16.13 -4.67
CA PHE A 18 5.41 15.83 -5.55
C PHE A 18 6.54 15.16 -4.80
N GLU A 19 6.84 15.59 -3.58
CA GLU A 19 7.85 14.93 -2.74
C GLU A 19 7.53 13.44 -2.55
N GLN A 20 6.30 13.11 -2.19
CA GLN A 20 5.87 11.73 -2.04
C GLN A 20 5.86 10.96 -3.37
N ALA A 21 5.39 11.58 -4.46
CA ALA A 21 5.30 10.93 -5.77
C ALA A 21 6.68 10.58 -6.33
N ILE A 22 7.65 11.50 -6.21
CA ILE A 22 9.01 11.30 -6.71
C ILE A 22 9.77 10.31 -5.83
N HIS A 23 9.62 10.37 -4.52
CA HIS A 23 10.17 9.35 -3.62
C HIS A 23 9.71 7.95 -4.04
N ARG A 24 8.39 7.75 -4.21
CA ARG A 24 7.83 6.47 -4.69
C ARG A 24 8.39 6.06 -6.05
N TYR A 25 8.52 7.00 -6.99
CA TYR A 25 9.06 6.73 -8.31
C TYR A 25 10.52 6.24 -8.24
N VAL A 26 11.41 6.96 -7.56
CA VAL A 26 12.84 6.63 -7.50
C VAL A 26 13.07 5.29 -6.79
N THR A 27 12.36 5.02 -5.68
CA THR A 27 12.42 3.72 -5.00
C THR A 27 11.99 2.60 -5.95
N ARG A 28 10.86 2.76 -6.66
CA ARG A 28 10.35 1.74 -7.58
C ARG A 28 11.22 1.54 -8.80
N LEU A 29 11.92 2.59 -9.23
CA LEU A 29 12.90 2.53 -10.31
C LEU A 29 14.10 1.67 -9.88
N GLY A 30 14.66 1.90 -8.69
CA GLY A 30 15.72 1.06 -8.12
C GLY A 30 15.30 -0.41 -8.00
N ASP A 31 14.14 -0.68 -7.40
CA ASP A 31 13.57 -2.02 -7.30
C ASP A 31 13.39 -2.69 -8.67
N ASN A 32 13.10 -1.92 -9.72
CA ASN A 32 12.93 -2.43 -11.06
C ASN A 32 14.26 -2.96 -11.62
N PHE A 33 15.35 -2.21 -11.49
CA PHE A 33 16.68 -2.64 -11.90
C PHE A 33 17.13 -3.90 -11.15
N GLN A 34 16.97 -3.89 -9.83
CA GLN A 34 17.33 -5.04 -8.99
C GLN A 34 16.54 -6.30 -9.36
N ARG A 35 15.24 -6.16 -9.65
CA ARG A 35 14.40 -7.29 -10.12
C ARG A 35 14.82 -7.80 -11.50
N ARG A 36 15.12 -6.92 -12.46
CA ARG A 36 15.56 -7.30 -13.81
C ARG A 36 16.90 -8.00 -13.79
N ALA A 37 17.83 -7.55 -12.94
CA ALA A 37 19.14 -8.18 -12.77
C ALA A 37 19.02 -9.66 -12.37
N ARG A 38 18.07 -10.00 -11.49
CA ARG A 38 17.83 -11.39 -11.03
C ARG A 38 17.35 -12.34 -12.13
N SER A 39 16.89 -11.81 -13.26
CA SER A 39 16.33 -12.59 -14.37
C SER A 39 17.29 -12.77 -15.55
N LEU A 40 18.50 -12.19 -15.47
CA LEU A 40 19.47 -12.15 -16.57
C LEU A 40 20.78 -12.89 -16.22
N PRO A 41 21.56 -13.31 -17.23
CA PRO A 41 22.91 -13.88 -17.03
C PRO A 41 23.87 -12.88 -16.35
N SER A 42 24.92 -13.40 -15.69
CA SER A 42 25.83 -12.62 -14.83
C SER A 42 26.35 -11.32 -15.47
N ASP A 43 26.75 -11.36 -16.73
CA ASP A 43 27.34 -10.21 -17.42
C ASP A 43 26.34 -9.07 -17.66
N GLN A 44 25.07 -9.41 -17.96
CA GLN A 44 23.99 -8.43 -18.16
C GLN A 44 23.33 -8.03 -16.83
N ALA A 45 23.36 -8.91 -15.84
CA ALA A 45 22.88 -8.63 -14.49
C ALA A 45 23.76 -7.60 -13.79
N GLN A 46 25.08 -7.65 -13.99
CA GLN A 46 26.01 -6.71 -13.35
C GLN A 46 25.74 -5.26 -13.76
N SER A 47 25.55 -4.99 -15.06
CA SER A 47 25.23 -3.64 -15.56
C SER A 47 23.95 -3.06 -14.93
N LEU A 48 22.93 -3.89 -14.69
CA LEU A 48 21.70 -3.46 -14.02
C LEU A 48 21.89 -3.25 -12.50
N LEU A 49 22.77 -4.02 -11.86
CA LEU A 49 23.13 -3.83 -10.46
C LEU A 49 23.95 -2.56 -10.26
N ASP A 50 24.87 -2.25 -11.18
CA ASP A 50 25.64 -1.01 -11.17
C ASP A 50 24.70 0.20 -11.32
N GLN A 51 23.70 0.11 -12.21
CA GLN A 51 22.67 1.13 -12.35
C GLN A 51 21.82 1.30 -11.08
N TYR A 52 21.48 0.20 -10.40
CA TYR A 52 20.79 0.24 -9.11
C TYR A 52 21.62 0.94 -8.03
N GLN A 53 22.90 0.58 -7.89
CA GLN A 53 23.81 1.21 -6.93
C GLN A 53 24.01 2.70 -7.22
N GLN A 54 24.08 3.09 -8.50
CA GLN A 54 24.14 4.49 -8.91
C GLN A 54 22.89 5.26 -8.48
N ILE A 55 21.69 4.67 -8.65
CA ILE A 55 20.42 5.28 -8.23
C ILE A 55 20.35 5.43 -6.71
N GLU A 56 20.79 4.43 -5.94
CA GLU A 56 20.85 4.55 -4.47
C GLU A 56 21.81 5.65 -4.02
N LYS A 57 23.00 5.71 -4.64
CA LYS A 57 24.00 6.73 -4.34
C LYS A 57 23.51 8.14 -4.65
N CYS A 58 22.82 8.32 -5.78
CA CYS A 58 22.30 9.62 -6.22
C CYS A 58 20.86 9.90 -5.80
N TYR A 59 20.29 9.09 -4.91
CA TYR A 59 18.87 9.16 -4.53
C TYR A 59 18.44 10.57 -4.10
N ALA A 60 19.17 11.14 -3.13
CA ALA A 60 18.87 12.47 -2.59
C ALA A 60 19.04 13.56 -3.65
N LEU A 61 20.12 13.51 -4.43
CA LEU A 61 20.41 14.47 -5.50
C LEU A 61 19.29 14.49 -6.56
N GLY A 62 18.79 13.31 -6.95
CA GLY A 62 17.66 13.20 -7.87
C GLY A 62 16.38 13.84 -7.32
N ILE A 63 16.03 13.53 -6.07
CA ILE A 63 14.85 14.12 -5.41
C ILE A 63 14.99 15.64 -5.32
N ASP A 64 16.14 16.12 -4.88
CA ASP A 64 16.39 17.55 -4.70
C ASP A 64 16.36 18.30 -6.04
N ALA A 65 16.88 17.72 -7.12
CA ALA A 65 16.79 18.31 -8.46
C ALA A 65 15.35 18.43 -8.97
N PHE A 66 14.50 17.43 -8.70
CA PHE A 66 13.08 17.54 -9.03
C PHE A 66 12.37 18.56 -8.15
N ARG A 67 12.67 18.59 -6.85
CA ARG A 67 12.12 19.58 -5.91
C ARG A 67 12.47 21.00 -6.36
N GLN A 68 13.74 21.24 -6.68
CA GLN A 68 14.21 22.54 -7.17
C GLN A 68 13.48 22.95 -8.47
N HIS A 69 13.30 22.02 -9.41
CA HIS A 69 12.50 22.27 -10.61
C HIS A 69 11.08 22.74 -10.25
N ILE A 70 10.38 22.05 -9.34
CA ILE A 70 9.03 22.45 -8.92
C ILE A 70 9.03 23.83 -8.23
N GLU A 71 10.02 24.12 -7.38
CA GLU A 71 10.14 25.42 -6.71
C GLU A 71 10.39 26.58 -7.69
N GLU A 72 11.26 26.37 -8.68
CA GLU A 72 11.49 27.34 -9.77
C GLU A 72 10.19 27.60 -10.56
N GLN A 73 9.38 26.55 -10.77
CA GLN A 73 8.09 26.72 -11.43
C GLN A 73 7.06 27.42 -10.54
N LEU A 74 7.02 27.17 -9.23
CA LEU A 74 6.10 27.82 -8.28
C LEU A 74 6.40 29.31 -8.09
N THR A 75 7.68 29.70 -8.15
CA THR A 75 8.12 31.10 -8.02
C THR A 75 7.92 31.92 -9.29
N SER A 76 7.72 31.27 -10.44
CA SER A 76 7.48 31.96 -11.71
C SER A 76 6.06 32.55 -11.78
N PRO A 77 5.90 33.85 -12.12
CA PRO A 77 4.60 34.54 -12.16
C PRO A 77 3.78 34.21 -13.42
N ARG A 78 4.11 33.14 -14.14
CA ARG A 78 3.43 32.75 -15.38
C ARG A 78 2.11 32.05 -15.06
N ASP A 79 1.04 32.55 -15.65
CA ASP A 79 -0.29 31.97 -15.56
C ASP A 79 -0.44 30.66 -16.34
N TYR A 80 -1.43 29.88 -15.94
CA TYR A 80 -1.84 28.66 -16.61
C TYR A 80 -2.63 28.93 -17.87
N GLN A 81 -2.27 28.22 -18.95
CA GLN A 81 -3.00 28.25 -20.21
C GLN A 81 -4.04 27.11 -20.23
N HIS A 82 -5.29 27.49 -20.49
CA HIS A 82 -6.41 26.56 -20.53
C HIS A 82 -6.32 25.60 -21.71
N GLY A 83 -6.91 24.42 -21.58
CA GLY A 83 -7.03 23.41 -22.64
C GLY A 83 -6.01 22.27 -22.55
N THR A 84 -5.29 22.13 -21.43
CA THR A 84 -4.35 21.02 -21.23
C THR A 84 -4.95 19.86 -20.44
N HIS A 85 -5.88 20.10 -19.52
CA HIS A 85 -6.57 19.04 -18.78
C HIS A 85 -7.90 19.51 -18.17
N PRO A 86 -9.02 18.78 -18.31
CA PRO A 86 -10.35 19.25 -17.86
C PRO A 86 -10.44 19.61 -16.37
N GLN A 87 -9.81 18.83 -15.49
CA GLN A 87 -9.81 19.11 -14.05
C GLN A 87 -8.94 20.32 -13.68
N LEU A 88 -7.82 20.54 -14.40
CA LEU A 88 -6.99 21.72 -14.20
C LEU A 88 -7.67 22.98 -14.74
N ASP A 89 -8.34 22.88 -15.89
CA ASP A 89 -9.16 23.97 -16.42
C ASP A 89 -10.26 24.37 -15.45
N ARG A 90 -10.88 23.39 -14.78
CA ARG A 90 -11.88 23.64 -13.73
C ARG A 90 -11.25 24.34 -12.52
N LEU A 91 -10.11 23.85 -12.04
CA LEU A 91 -9.38 24.43 -10.92
C LEU A 91 -8.96 25.88 -11.22
N ALA A 92 -8.38 26.12 -12.41
CA ALA A 92 -7.97 27.43 -12.87
C ALA A 92 -9.15 28.42 -12.94
N LYS A 93 -10.30 28.00 -13.49
CA LYS A 93 -11.53 28.81 -13.51
C LYS A 93 -11.99 29.19 -12.10
N GLN A 94 -11.95 28.25 -11.15
CA GLN A 94 -12.39 28.51 -9.78
C GLN A 94 -11.43 29.42 -9.01
N LEU A 95 -10.11 29.30 -9.23
CA LEU A 95 -9.11 30.21 -8.67
C LEU A 95 -9.29 31.62 -9.22
N SER A 96 -9.47 31.76 -10.54
CA SER A 96 -9.72 33.05 -11.17
C SER A 96 -11.02 33.70 -10.68
N ALA A 97 -12.07 32.91 -10.42
CA ALA A 97 -13.31 33.42 -9.82
C ALA A 97 -13.11 33.98 -8.40
N GLN A 98 -12.10 33.50 -7.66
CA GLN A 98 -11.73 33.98 -6.33
C GLN A 98 -10.59 35.02 -6.36
N SER A 99 -10.25 35.55 -7.54
CA SER A 99 -9.11 36.46 -7.73
C SER A 99 -7.77 35.91 -7.22
N GLN A 100 -7.59 34.59 -7.22
CA GLN A 100 -6.35 33.92 -6.84
C GLN A 100 -5.49 33.62 -8.07
N PRO A 101 -4.14 33.63 -7.94
CA PRO A 101 -3.27 33.25 -9.03
C PRO A 101 -3.48 31.78 -9.41
N ASN A 102 -3.40 31.47 -10.71
CA ASN A 102 -3.59 30.11 -11.22
C ASN A 102 -2.26 29.46 -11.65
N ASN A 103 -1.12 30.08 -11.34
CA ASN A 103 0.24 29.57 -11.57
C ASN A 103 0.40 28.12 -11.08
N ILE A 104 -0.25 27.75 -9.97
CA ILE A 104 -0.24 26.38 -9.44
C ILE A 104 -0.77 25.34 -10.43
N CYS A 105 -1.74 25.70 -11.28
CA CYS A 105 -2.29 24.80 -12.30
C CYS A 105 -1.25 24.52 -13.40
N ARG A 106 -0.39 25.50 -13.70
CA ARG A 106 0.74 25.33 -14.62
C ARG A 106 1.81 24.44 -14.04
N VAL A 107 2.14 24.59 -12.76
CA VAL A 107 3.12 23.73 -12.07
C VAL A 107 2.64 22.28 -12.07
N ALA A 108 1.37 22.04 -11.79
CA ALA A 108 0.77 20.72 -11.76
C ALA A 108 0.38 20.15 -13.14
N SER A 109 0.66 20.88 -14.23
CA SER A 109 0.35 20.41 -15.58
C SER A 109 1.25 19.25 -16.00
N PRO A 110 0.75 18.27 -16.77
CA PRO A 110 1.54 17.11 -17.18
C PRO A 110 2.85 17.49 -17.88
N MET A 111 2.86 18.56 -18.67
CA MET A 111 4.07 19.03 -19.36
C MET A 111 5.13 19.57 -18.41
N THR A 112 4.74 20.36 -17.41
CA THR A 112 5.67 20.91 -16.41
C THR A 112 6.21 19.81 -15.49
N VAL A 113 5.37 18.85 -15.12
CA VAL A 113 5.78 17.70 -14.31
C VAL A 113 6.74 16.81 -15.10
N PHE A 114 6.44 16.56 -16.38
CA PHE A 114 7.30 15.77 -17.25
C PHE A 114 8.63 16.46 -17.55
N SER A 115 8.68 17.79 -17.68
CA SER A 115 9.94 18.51 -17.92
C SER A 115 10.92 18.37 -16.74
N GLY A 116 10.40 18.21 -15.52
CA GLY A 116 11.19 17.90 -14.32
C GLY A 116 11.85 16.51 -14.35
N PHE A 117 11.40 15.61 -15.23
CA PHE A 117 12.03 14.29 -15.39
C PHE A 117 13.48 14.40 -15.86
N ARG A 118 13.81 15.38 -16.70
CA ARG A 118 15.16 15.54 -17.25
C ARG A 118 16.22 15.81 -16.16
N PRO A 119 16.11 16.86 -15.33
CA PRO A 119 17.08 17.09 -14.26
C PRO A 119 17.12 15.91 -13.27
N LEU A 120 15.96 15.34 -12.91
CA LEU A 120 15.88 14.13 -12.08
C LEU A 120 16.68 12.95 -12.68
N SER A 121 16.49 12.66 -13.96
CA SER A 121 17.15 11.53 -14.63
C SER A 121 18.66 11.73 -14.78
N ASN A 122 19.10 12.98 -14.93
CA ASN A 122 20.50 13.33 -15.03
C ASN A 122 21.22 13.10 -13.70
N GLU A 123 20.66 13.61 -12.60
CA GLU A 123 21.24 13.42 -11.26
C GLU A 123 21.26 11.95 -10.84
N LEU A 124 20.19 11.21 -11.14
CA LEU A 124 20.13 9.77 -10.90
C LEU A 124 21.09 8.95 -11.78
N GLY A 125 21.73 9.56 -12.78
CA GLY A 125 22.67 8.88 -13.67
C GLY A 125 22.02 7.75 -14.48
N ILE A 126 20.78 7.94 -14.96
CA ILE A 126 20.06 6.90 -15.72
C ILE A 126 20.71 6.72 -17.10
N ALA A 127 21.24 5.53 -17.38
CA ALA A 127 21.82 5.23 -18.68
C ALA A 127 20.78 5.34 -19.82
N ARG A 128 21.25 5.76 -21.01
CA ARG A 128 20.39 5.98 -22.20
C ARG A 128 19.55 4.75 -22.56
N GLU A 129 20.12 3.57 -22.41
CA GLU A 129 19.46 2.28 -22.67
C GLU A 129 18.27 1.98 -21.75
N HIS A 130 18.17 2.65 -20.61
CA HIS A 130 17.06 2.48 -19.66
C HIS A 130 16.11 3.67 -19.61
N TYR A 131 16.39 4.71 -20.39
CA TYR A 131 15.64 5.97 -20.37
C TYR A 131 14.16 5.79 -20.73
N SER A 132 13.86 5.02 -21.78
CA SER A 132 12.48 4.74 -22.21
C SER A 132 11.66 4.04 -21.12
N GLN A 133 12.29 3.11 -20.40
CA GLN A 133 11.65 2.39 -19.32
C GLN A 133 11.45 3.28 -18.09
N ALA A 134 12.44 4.10 -17.74
CA ALA A 134 12.35 5.07 -16.67
C ALA A 134 11.22 6.09 -16.93
N VAL A 135 11.13 6.62 -18.15
CA VAL A 135 10.02 7.47 -18.62
C VAL A 135 8.67 6.76 -18.48
N SER A 136 8.58 5.50 -18.92
CA SER A 136 7.33 4.73 -18.83
C SER A 136 6.88 4.55 -17.38
N LEU A 137 7.81 4.26 -16.48
CA LEU A 137 7.52 4.12 -15.05
C LEU A 137 7.14 5.47 -14.41
N PHE A 138 7.77 6.57 -14.83
CA PHE A 138 7.43 7.92 -14.38
C PHE A 138 6.02 8.32 -14.83
N ASN A 139 5.65 7.98 -16.06
CA ASN A 139 4.30 8.20 -16.56
C ASN A 139 3.25 7.47 -15.70
N ILE A 140 3.51 6.20 -15.37
CA ILE A 140 2.58 5.38 -14.58
C ILE A 140 2.48 5.86 -13.12
N LEU A 141 3.59 6.18 -12.48
CA LEU A 141 3.62 6.46 -11.03
C LEU A 141 3.43 7.93 -10.67
N VAL A 142 3.62 8.84 -11.63
CA VAL A 142 3.54 10.29 -11.40
C VAL A 142 2.47 10.90 -12.29
N LEU A 143 2.60 10.83 -13.62
CA LEU A 143 1.69 11.57 -14.52
C LEU A 143 0.25 11.05 -14.47
N ASN A 144 0.04 9.73 -14.47
CA ASN A 144 -1.30 9.12 -14.39
C ASN A 144 -1.99 9.39 -13.05
N GLU A 145 -1.21 9.74 -12.02
CA GLU A 145 -1.71 9.97 -10.66
C GLU A 145 -2.04 11.46 -10.41
N LEU A 146 -1.76 12.35 -11.37
CA LEU A 146 -2.04 13.78 -11.25
C LEU A 146 -3.52 14.09 -11.05
N GLY A 147 -4.43 13.24 -11.54
CA GLY A 147 -5.88 13.38 -11.29
C GLY A 147 -6.22 13.45 -9.79
N LYS A 148 -5.53 12.66 -8.95
CA LYS A 148 -5.73 12.66 -7.50
C LYS A 148 -5.24 13.96 -6.85
N LEU A 149 -4.17 14.55 -7.38
CA LEU A 149 -3.72 15.87 -6.95
C LEU A 149 -4.78 16.93 -7.28
N TYR A 150 -5.34 16.87 -8.49
CA TYR A 150 -6.37 17.83 -8.91
C TYR A 150 -7.64 17.74 -8.05
N GLU A 151 -8.08 16.52 -7.72
CA GLU A 151 -9.20 16.29 -6.81
C GLU A 151 -8.95 16.91 -5.43
N ARG A 152 -7.78 16.64 -4.83
CA ARG A 152 -7.41 17.22 -3.52
C ARG A 152 -7.36 18.75 -3.54
N LEU A 153 -6.83 19.35 -4.61
CA LEU A 153 -6.79 20.81 -4.75
C LEU A 153 -8.19 21.42 -4.91
N LEU A 154 -9.09 20.74 -5.64
CA LEU A 154 -10.49 21.16 -5.79
C LEU A 154 -11.27 21.05 -4.48
N GLU A 155 -11.05 19.99 -3.70
CA GLU A 155 -11.67 19.80 -2.38
C GLU A 155 -11.29 20.92 -1.40
N GLU A 156 -10.00 21.27 -1.35
CA GLU A 156 -9.48 22.33 -0.49
C GLU A 156 -10.03 23.70 -0.89
N LEU A 157 -10.11 23.96 -2.20
CA LEU A 157 -10.71 25.18 -2.70
C LEU A 157 -12.22 25.26 -2.41
N ALA A 158 -12.94 24.12 -2.49
CA ALA A 158 -14.35 24.04 -2.14
C ALA A 158 -14.58 24.30 -0.63
N ALA A 159 -13.70 23.77 0.23
CA ALA A 159 -13.76 24.01 1.68
C ALA A 159 -13.66 25.49 2.02
N VAL A 160 -12.80 26.25 1.33
CA VAL A 160 -12.67 27.70 1.51
C VAL A 160 -13.89 28.46 0.99
N THR A 161 -14.44 28.11 -0.18
CA THR A 161 -15.68 28.75 -0.68
C THR A 161 -16.88 28.54 0.25
N ASN A 162 -17.01 27.35 0.84
CA ASN A 162 -18.08 27.07 1.79
C ASN A 162 -17.92 27.90 3.08
N SER A 163 -16.69 28.16 3.50
CA SER A 163 -16.39 29.07 4.61
C SER A 163 -16.79 30.53 4.29
N ASP A 164 -16.48 31.02 3.09
CA ASP A 164 -16.82 32.39 2.67
C ASP A 164 -18.33 32.60 2.47
N HIS A 165 -19.04 31.63 1.88
CA HIS A 165 -20.50 31.65 1.82
C HIS A 165 -21.15 31.66 3.22
N THR A 166 -20.57 30.92 4.18
CA THR A 166 -21.04 30.94 5.57
C THR A 166 -20.85 32.34 6.18
N GLN A 167 -19.73 33.02 5.90
CA GLN A 167 -19.48 34.41 6.33
C GLN A 167 -20.44 35.42 5.68
N GLN A 168 -20.74 35.27 4.40
CA GLN A 168 -21.73 36.12 3.70
C GLN A 168 -23.13 35.95 4.32
N TRP A 169 -23.54 34.72 4.63
CA TRP A 169 -24.79 34.45 5.34
C TRP A 169 -24.82 35.05 6.75
N ILE A 170 -23.71 34.96 7.50
CA ILE A 170 -23.55 35.61 8.82
C ILE A 170 -23.73 37.13 8.69
N SER A 171 -23.11 37.76 7.70
CA SER A 171 -23.20 39.21 7.49
C SER A 171 -24.62 39.67 7.12
N HIS A 172 -25.30 38.90 6.27
CA HIS A 172 -26.68 39.18 5.85
C HIS A 172 -27.66 39.09 7.03
N ILE A 173 -27.54 38.04 7.85
CA ILE A 173 -28.40 37.87 9.03
C ILE A 173 -28.12 38.96 10.09
N LYS A 174 -26.86 39.38 10.26
CA LYS A 174 -26.52 40.54 11.12
C LYS A 174 -27.15 41.84 10.64
N ALA A 175 -27.11 42.11 9.33
CA ALA A 175 -27.75 43.29 8.74
C ALA A 175 -29.28 43.24 8.89
N GLN A 176 -29.88 42.07 8.73
CA GLN A 176 -31.31 41.87 8.95
C GLN A 176 -31.69 42.16 10.41
N LEU A 177 -30.93 41.67 11.38
CA LEU A 177 -31.15 41.95 12.82
C LEU A 177 -30.96 43.42 13.22
N ALA A 178 -30.20 44.19 12.44
CA ALA A 178 -30.02 45.62 12.64
C ALA A 178 -31.22 46.46 12.15
N SER A 179 -32.10 45.90 11.30
CA SER A 179 -33.34 46.56 10.88
C SER A 179 -34.42 46.51 11.96
N GLU A 180 -35.19 47.59 12.11
CA GLU A 180 -36.24 47.73 13.14
C GLU A 180 -37.58 47.06 12.78
N GLU A 181 -37.71 46.48 11.58
CA GLU A 181 -38.98 45.96 11.04
C GLU A 181 -39.29 44.49 11.42
N LEU A 182 -38.46 43.84 12.23
CA LEU A 182 -38.63 42.43 12.60
C LEU A 182 -39.53 42.27 13.83
N ASN A 183 -40.56 41.41 13.74
CA ASN A 183 -41.32 41.01 14.92
C ASN A 183 -40.49 40.10 15.86
N ALA A 184 -40.91 39.99 17.13
CA ALA A 184 -40.15 39.29 18.17
C ALA A 184 -39.79 37.82 17.80
N ASN A 185 -40.70 37.12 17.11
CA ASN A 185 -40.47 35.75 16.67
C ASN A 185 -39.48 35.65 15.51
N GLN A 186 -39.54 36.57 14.53
CA GLN A 186 -38.62 36.63 13.41
C GLN A 186 -37.21 37.01 13.87
N ARG A 187 -37.10 37.92 14.84
CA ARG A 187 -35.83 38.32 15.46
C ARG A 187 -35.19 37.15 16.21
N ALA A 188 -35.94 36.45 17.05
CA ALA A 188 -35.46 35.27 17.77
C ALA A 188 -35.02 34.13 16.82
N LEU A 189 -35.71 33.94 15.69
CA LEU A 189 -35.34 32.96 14.68
C LEU A 189 -34.05 33.34 13.93
N ALA A 190 -33.89 34.62 13.57
CA ALA A 190 -32.69 35.14 12.92
C ALA A 190 -31.46 35.06 13.85
N GLU A 191 -31.62 35.39 15.14
CA GLU A 191 -30.59 35.21 16.17
C GLU A 191 -30.18 33.74 16.33
N ARG A 192 -31.14 32.81 16.32
CA ARG A 192 -30.88 31.36 16.40
C ARG A 192 -30.19 30.80 15.15
N ARG A 193 -30.43 31.40 13.98
CA ARG A 193 -29.74 31.04 12.73
C ARG A 193 -28.32 31.59 12.72
N LEU A 194 -28.14 32.84 13.18
CA LEU A 194 -26.82 33.47 13.31
C LEU A 194 -25.91 32.70 14.28
N SER A 195 -26.45 32.24 15.42
CA SER A 195 -25.71 31.46 16.42
C SER A 195 -25.28 30.09 15.90
N LYS A 196 -26.12 29.42 15.10
CA LYS A 196 -25.75 28.17 14.42
C LYS A 196 -24.67 28.36 13.36
N LEU A 197 -24.72 29.46 12.60
CA LEU A 197 -23.79 29.74 11.49
C LEU A 197 -22.43 30.25 11.97
N MET A 198 -22.38 31.06 13.03
CA MET A 198 -21.12 31.61 13.55
C MET A 198 -20.28 30.59 14.32
N GLY A 199 -20.77 29.36 14.54
CA GLY A 199 -20.11 28.37 15.41
C GLY A 199 -19.91 28.85 16.84
N THR A 200 -20.42 30.04 17.18
CA THR A 200 -20.39 30.59 18.52
C THR A 200 -21.56 29.95 19.27
N PRO A 201 -21.29 29.11 20.28
CA PRO A 201 -22.33 28.75 21.22
C PRO A 201 -22.91 30.06 21.77
N ALA A 202 -24.23 30.16 21.84
CA ALA A 202 -24.91 31.31 22.43
C ALA A 202 -24.19 31.70 23.74
N SER A 203 -23.75 32.96 23.86
CA SER A 203 -23.17 33.46 25.11
C SER A 203 -24.28 33.75 26.13
N PRO A 204 -23.99 33.74 27.43
CA PRO A 204 -23.43 32.63 28.19
C PRO A 204 -24.38 32.34 29.36
N THR A 205 -24.97 31.16 29.41
CA THR A 205 -24.90 30.47 30.71
C THR A 205 -23.46 30.02 30.78
N GLU A 206 -22.69 30.52 31.74
CA GLU A 206 -21.46 29.81 32.16
C GLU A 206 -21.87 28.35 32.25
N LEU A 207 -21.30 27.52 31.37
CA LEU A 207 -21.57 26.10 31.44
C LEU A 207 -21.19 25.71 32.87
N THR A 208 -22.15 25.17 33.61
CA THR A 208 -21.86 24.69 34.95
C THR A 208 -20.70 23.70 34.86
N GLU A 209 -19.90 23.57 35.93
CA GLU A 209 -18.77 22.63 35.96
C GLU A 209 -19.18 21.22 35.48
N GLN A 210 -20.41 20.82 35.79
CA GLN A 210 -21.03 19.58 35.29
C GLN A 210 -21.16 19.54 33.75
N GLN A 211 -21.63 20.61 33.12
CA GLN A 211 -21.75 20.68 31.66
C GLN A 211 -20.39 20.66 30.95
N LEU A 212 -19.36 21.26 31.55
CA LEU A 212 -17.98 21.19 31.03
C LEU A 212 -17.39 19.79 31.16
N ILE A 213 -17.67 19.10 32.28
CA ILE A 213 -17.27 17.71 32.49
C ILE A 213 -17.98 16.79 31.49
N ASP A 214 -19.28 17.00 31.27
CA ASP A 214 -20.07 16.24 30.29
C ASP A 214 -19.52 16.44 28.88
N GLU A 215 -19.23 17.68 28.51
CA GLU A 215 -18.61 17.99 27.22
C GLU A 215 -17.23 17.33 27.07
N ALA A 216 -16.39 17.34 28.11
CA ALA A 216 -15.12 16.60 28.10
C ALA A 216 -15.33 15.07 28.00
N ASN A 217 -16.42 14.52 28.57
CA ASN A 217 -16.78 13.12 28.42
C ASN A 217 -17.21 12.77 26.99
N THR A 218 -17.93 13.66 26.28
CA THR A 218 -18.33 13.42 24.89
C THR A 218 -17.11 13.19 23.99
N VAL A 219 -16.00 13.89 24.24
CA VAL A 219 -14.75 13.76 23.49
C VAL A 219 -14.13 12.35 23.62
N PHE A 220 -14.42 11.63 24.71
CA PHE A 220 -13.97 10.26 24.94
C PHE A 220 -14.98 9.19 24.52
N GLN A 221 -16.22 9.55 24.22
CA GLN A 221 -17.29 8.59 23.93
C GLN A 221 -16.97 7.74 22.70
N ASP A 222 -16.24 8.31 21.74
CA ASP A 222 -15.86 7.64 20.50
C ASP A 222 -14.58 6.79 20.62
N ILE A 223 -13.87 6.85 21.75
CA ILE A 223 -12.65 6.05 21.96
C ILE A 223 -13.07 4.58 22.16
N PRO A 224 -12.55 3.65 21.35
CA PRO A 224 -12.91 2.25 21.47
C PRO A 224 -12.45 1.69 22.82
N CYS A 225 -13.32 0.89 23.46
CA CYS A 225 -12.93 0.11 24.62
C CYS A 225 -12.07 -1.07 24.16
N LEU A 226 -10.78 -1.02 24.48
CA LEU A 226 -9.82 -2.04 24.08
C LEU A 226 -9.66 -3.05 25.21
N SER A 227 -10.56 -4.03 25.26
CA SER A 227 -10.63 -5.05 26.32
C SER A 227 -9.35 -5.87 26.51
N SER A 228 -8.41 -5.81 25.56
CA SER A 228 -7.14 -6.53 25.59
C SER A 228 -6.04 -5.85 26.41
N SER A 229 -6.12 -4.54 26.70
CA SER A 229 -5.02 -3.81 27.35
C SER A 229 -5.42 -2.97 28.56
N ILE A 230 -5.14 -3.53 29.74
CA ILE A 230 -5.35 -2.87 31.04
C ILE A 230 -4.43 -1.65 31.20
N ALA A 231 -3.21 -1.70 30.65
CA ALA A 231 -2.23 -0.61 30.76
C ALA A 231 -2.65 0.61 29.94
N LEU A 232 -3.17 0.37 28.74
CA LEU A 232 -3.73 1.41 27.88
C LEU A 232 -4.96 2.05 28.52
N ASP A 233 -5.90 1.24 29.02
CA ASP A 233 -7.10 1.71 29.70
C ASP A 233 -6.77 2.62 30.90
N ARG A 234 -5.77 2.24 31.70
CA ARG A 234 -5.31 3.08 32.81
C ARG A 234 -4.76 4.42 32.32
N SER A 235 -4.00 4.41 31.23
CA SER A 235 -3.43 5.63 30.64
C SER A 235 -4.51 6.52 30.04
N LEU A 236 -5.50 5.94 29.37
CA LEU A 236 -6.69 6.65 28.88
C LEU A 236 -7.45 7.28 30.02
N GLN A 237 -7.60 6.59 31.14
CA GLN A 237 -8.34 7.13 32.27
C GLN A 237 -7.58 8.25 32.99
N LYS A 238 -6.24 8.18 33.07
CA LYS A 238 -5.42 9.33 33.49
C LYS A 238 -5.61 10.52 32.55
N PHE A 239 -5.57 10.26 31.25
CA PHE A 239 -5.74 11.30 30.23
C PHE A 239 -7.14 11.92 30.26
N ARG A 240 -8.17 11.14 30.57
CA ARG A 240 -9.54 11.63 30.78
C ARG A 240 -9.64 12.58 31.96
N THR A 241 -9.06 12.20 33.11
CA THR A 241 -9.00 13.07 34.29
C THR A 241 -8.25 14.37 34.01
N LEU A 242 -7.15 14.30 33.25
CA LEU A 242 -6.41 15.48 32.81
C LEU A 242 -7.29 16.42 31.97
N LEU A 243 -8.07 15.85 31.04
CA LEU A 243 -8.97 16.62 30.19
C LEU A 243 -10.12 17.27 30.97
N HIS A 244 -10.66 16.62 32.00
CA HIS A 244 -11.59 17.25 32.94
C HIS A 244 -10.95 18.46 33.62
N ALA A 245 -9.72 18.31 34.12
CA ALA A 245 -9.00 19.42 34.77
C ALA A 245 -8.77 20.59 33.81
N ILE A 246 -8.38 20.32 32.56
CA ILE A 246 -8.18 21.34 31.52
C ILE A 246 -9.52 22.00 31.15
N ALA A 247 -10.60 21.23 31.01
CA ALA A 247 -11.92 21.76 30.69
C ALA A 247 -12.44 22.73 31.77
N LEU A 248 -12.20 22.42 33.05
CA LEU A 248 -12.56 23.29 34.17
C LEU A 248 -11.67 24.54 34.26
N GLN A 249 -10.38 24.42 33.91
CA GLN A 249 -9.43 25.53 33.94
C GLN A 249 -9.58 26.48 32.74
N GLU A 250 -9.81 25.93 31.55
CA GLU A 250 -9.85 26.64 30.27
C GLU A 250 -11.27 26.69 29.70
N GLN A 251 -12.28 26.87 30.56
CA GLN A 251 -13.72 26.74 30.27
C GLN A 251 -14.16 27.21 28.88
N ARG A 252 -13.81 28.45 28.49
CA ARG A 252 -14.21 29.03 27.20
C ARG A 252 -13.38 28.51 26.02
N HIS A 253 -12.10 28.24 26.22
CA HIS A 253 -11.19 27.80 25.17
C HIS A 253 -11.33 26.30 24.88
N PHE A 254 -11.67 25.51 25.90
CA PHE A 254 -11.89 24.07 25.76
C PHE A 254 -13.04 23.75 24.81
N LEU A 255 -14.09 24.58 24.76
CA LEU A 255 -15.23 24.40 23.85
C LEU A 255 -14.87 24.55 22.38
N SER A 256 -13.72 25.16 22.07
CA SER A 256 -13.27 25.28 20.69
C SER A 256 -12.94 23.91 20.09
N PRO A 257 -13.48 23.56 18.91
CA PRO A 257 -13.11 22.33 18.22
C PRO A 257 -11.63 22.29 17.81
N LEU A 258 -10.92 23.43 17.85
CA LEU A 258 -9.49 23.54 17.57
C LEU A 258 -8.63 23.45 18.84
N HIS A 259 -9.23 23.24 20.01
CA HIS A 259 -8.49 23.08 21.25
C HIS A 259 -7.49 21.91 21.14
N PRO A 260 -6.20 22.09 21.51
CA PRO A 260 -5.16 21.07 21.30
C PRO A 260 -5.52 19.71 21.90
N ALA A 261 -6.09 19.70 23.10
CA ALA A 261 -6.47 18.48 23.78
C ALA A 261 -7.66 17.76 23.08
N ARG A 262 -8.60 18.50 22.46
CA ARG A 262 -9.68 17.90 21.65
C ARG A 262 -9.15 17.34 20.34
N ARG A 263 -8.25 18.07 19.65
CA ARG A 263 -7.60 17.59 18.43
C ARG A 263 -6.87 16.27 18.70
N LEU A 264 -6.12 16.24 19.81
CA LEU A 264 -5.38 15.06 20.21
C LEU A 264 -6.28 13.87 20.56
N CYS A 265 -7.41 14.09 21.23
CA CYS A 265 -8.40 13.03 21.45
C CYS A 265 -8.95 12.44 20.14
N ARG A 266 -9.26 13.28 19.15
CA ARG A 266 -9.72 12.79 17.84
C ARG A 266 -8.63 11.96 17.17
N GLN A 267 -7.38 12.45 17.19
CA GLN A 267 -6.26 11.70 16.64
C GLN A 267 -6.09 10.37 17.37
N LEU A 268 -6.08 10.38 18.70
CA LEU A 268 -5.96 9.19 19.52
C LEU A 268 -7.11 8.21 19.29
N THR A 269 -8.34 8.69 19.11
CA THR A 269 -9.49 7.87 18.71
C THR A 269 -9.25 7.19 17.37
N ALA A 270 -8.76 7.94 16.37
CA ALA A 270 -8.43 7.38 15.06
C ALA A 270 -7.31 6.33 15.14
N THR A 271 -6.27 6.60 15.93
CA THR A 271 -5.16 5.68 16.19
C THR A 271 -5.65 4.38 16.83
N LEU A 272 -6.46 4.49 17.88
CA LEU A 272 -6.96 3.32 18.62
C LEU A 272 -7.96 2.50 17.82
N LYS A 273 -8.63 3.06 16.81
CA LYS A 273 -9.42 2.28 15.85
C LYS A 273 -8.55 1.34 15.00
N GLN A 274 -7.25 1.63 14.86
CA GLN A 274 -6.29 0.76 14.15
C GLN A 274 -5.62 -0.26 15.08
N TRP A 275 -6.00 -0.30 16.36
CA TRP A 275 -5.32 -1.08 17.40
C TRP A 275 -5.11 -2.54 16.99
N ASP A 276 -6.17 -3.23 16.58
CA ASP A 276 -6.14 -4.66 16.23
C ASP A 276 -5.36 -4.96 14.94
N THR A 277 -5.10 -3.94 14.11
CA THR A 277 -4.34 -4.10 12.86
C THR A 277 -2.83 -3.94 13.05
N ALA A 278 -2.41 -3.38 14.19
CA ALA A 278 -1.01 -3.16 14.51
C ALA A 278 -0.34 -4.46 15.02
N SER A 279 1.00 -4.53 14.89
CA SER A 279 1.76 -5.62 15.51
C SER A 279 1.78 -5.47 17.03
N GLN A 280 1.92 -6.58 17.75
CA GLN A 280 2.03 -6.58 19.21
C GLN A 280 3.18 -5.69 19.71
N GLU A 281 4.31 -5.66 19.00
CA GLU A 281 5.44 -4.77 19.30
C GLU A 281 5.04 -3.29 19.17
N SER A 282 4.31 -2.92 18.12
CA SER A 282 3.84 -1.54 17.93
C SER A 282 2.81 -1.14 18.98
N GLN A 283 1.95 -2.07 19.40
CA GLN A 283 0.99 -1.89 20.49
C GLN A 283 1.72 -1.62 21.82
N GLN A 284 2.70 -2.45 22.16
CA GLN A 284 3.51 -2.29 23.38
C GLN A 284 4.28 -0.95 23.40
N GLU A 285 4.98 -0.61 22.31
CA GLU A 285 5.71 0.67 22.23
C GLU A 285 4.77 1.88 22.38
N PHE A 286 3.60 1.83 21.73
CA PHE A 286 2.62 2.91 21.84
C PHE A 286 2.09 3.04 23.28
N GLU A 287 1.74 1.93 23.92
CA GLU A 287 1.28 1.88 25.31
C GLU A 287 2.29 2.48 26.29
N GLU A 288 3.56 2.06 26.18
CA GLU A 288 4.64 2.54 27.04
C GLU A 288 4.83 4.06 26.89
N GLN A 289 4.92 4.52 25.65
CA GLN A 289 5.08 5.95 25.35
C GLN A 289 3.85 6.76 25.79
N PHE A 290 2.64 6.26 25.54
CA PHE A 290 1.41 6.95 25.94
C PHE A 290 1.27 7.03 27.46
N SER A 291 1.59 5.96 28.19
CA SER A 291 1.60 5.94 29.65
C SER A 291 2.60 6.95 30.24
N ALA A 292 3.82 6.99 29.68
CA ALA A 292 4.86 7.93 30.08
C ALA A 292 4.42 9.38 29.83
N ILE A 293 3.96 9.69 28.61
CA ILE A 293 3.53 11.05 28.24
C ILE A 293 2.30 11.48 29.06
N SER A 294 1.33 10.59 29.28
CA SER A 294 0.14 10.89 30.09
C SER A 294 0.49 11.22 31.55
N THR A 295 1.48 10.54 32.11
CA THR A 295 1.96 10.79 33.46
C THR A 295 2.68 12.14 33.54
N GLU A 296 3.53 12.45 32.56
CA GLU A 296 4.24 13.73 32.46
C GLU A 296 3.27 14.91 32.26
N LEU A 297 2.26 14.74 31.39
CA LEU A 297 1.20 15.73 31.16
C LEU A 297 0.43 16.05 32.45
N THR A 298 0.07 15.02 33.22
CA THR A 298 -0.63 15.19 34.50
C THR A 298 0.21 15.99 35.49
N GLN A 299 1.51 15.70 35.56
CA GLN A 299 2.44 16.40 36.44
C GLN A 299 2.64 17.87 36.03
N GLN A 300 2.87 18.12 34.74
CA GLN A 300 3.07 19.48 34.22
C GLN A 300 1.80 20.33 34.36
N GLN A 301 0.61 19.73 34.17
CA GLN A 301 -0.66 20.43 34.38
C GLN A 301 -0.84 20.84 35.84
N ALA A 302 -0.54 19.95 36.80
CA ALA A 302 -0.59 20.28 38.22
C ALA A 302 0.37 21.42 38.59
N GLN A 303 1.53 21.50 37.92
CA GLN A 303 2.52 22.57 38.08
C GLN A 303 2.24 23.81 37.23
N LYS A 304 1.15 23.84 36.46
CA LYS A 304 0.79 24.90 35.50
C LYS A 304 1.91 25.22 34.49
N GLN A 305 2.65 24.20 34.08
CA GLN A 305 3.70 24.30 33.07
C GLN A 305 3.14 24.16 31.65
N PRO A 306 3.87 24.62 30.60
CA PRO A 306 3.39 24.55 29.23
C PRO A 306 3.23 23.12 28.72
N LEU A 307 2.01 22.72 28.34
CA LEU A 307 1.70 21.37 27.87
C LEU A 307 1.98 21.13 26.37
N ALA A 308 2.13 22.20 25.59
CA ALA A 308 2.32 22.16 24.13
C ALA A 308 3.40 21.18 23.60
N PRO A 309 4.59 21.04 24.21
CA PRO A 309 5.58 20.06 23.73
C PRO A 309 5.11 18.61 23.94
N LEU A 310 4.45 18.32 25.06
CA LEU A 310 3.92 16.98 25.35
C LEU A 310 2.75 16.61 24.43
N TRP A 311 1.90 17.60 24.09
CA TRP A 311 0.86 17.42 23.07
C TRP A 311 1.43 17.00 21.73
N ARG A 312 2.47 17.70 21.24
CA ARG A 312 3.15 17.35 20.00
C ARG A 312 3.77 15.96 20.06
N ARG A 313 4.42 15.62 21.18
CA ARG A 313 5.04 14.31 21.36
C ARG A 313 4.01 13.16 21.32
N LEU A 314 2.82 13.36 21.88
CA LEU A 314 1.74 12.37 21.82
C LEU A 314 1.11 12.29 20.41
N GLU A 315 0.99 13.42 19.72
CA GLU A 315 0.55 13.47 18.31
C GLU A 315 1.53 12.71 17.40
N ASP A 316 2.83 12.93 17.56
CA ASP A 316 3.88 12.18 16.86
C ASP A 316 3.83 10.68 17.17
N ASN A 317 3.53 10.32 18.42
CA ASN A 317 3.38 8.92 18.82
C ASN A 317 2.21 8.25 18.08
N CYS A 318 1.07 8.94 17.97
CA CYS A 318 -0.08 8.48 17.19
C CYS A 318 0.28 8.29 15.72
N LEU A 319 0.92 9.28 15.09
CA LEU A 319 1.31 9.21 13.68
C LEU A 319 2.32 8.08 13.40
N ARG A 320 3.25 7.81 14.32
CA ARG A 320 4.17 6.67 14.21
C ARG A 320 3.44 5.33 14.26
N PHE A 321 2.49 5.18 15.18
CA PHE A 321 1.67 3.97 15.28
C PHE A 321 0.86 3.74 14.01
N ASP A 322 0.15 4.77 13.52
CA ASP A 322 -0.67 4.69 12.31
C ASP A 322 0.16 4.26 11.08
N ARG A 323 1.35 4.85 10.90
CA ARG A 323 2.24 4.48 9.79
C ARG A 323 2.67 3.02 9.85
N ARG A 324 2.97 2.50 11.04
CA ARG A 324 3.38 1.09 11.22
C ARG A 324 2.21 0.12 11.01
N ALA A 325 1.04 0.44 11.55
CA ALA A 325 -0.18 -0.34 11.35
C ALA A 325 -0.52 -0.46 9.84
N GLN A 326 -0.45 0.66 9.10
CA GLN A 326 -0.67 0.67 7.65
C GLN A 326 0.38 -0.13 6.87
N PHE A 327 1.65 -0.07 7.27
CA PHE A 327 2.72 -0.85 6.64
C PHE A 327 2.47 -2.35 6.80
N ASN A 328 2.12 -2.80 8.02
CA ASN A 328 1.79 -4.19 8.31
C ASN A 328 0.59 -4.66 7.49
N GLN A 329 -0.50 -3.88 7.46
CA GLN A 329 -1.69 -4.21 6.66
C GLN A 329 -1.36 -4.39 5.17
N ARG A 330 -0.52 -3.51 4.61
CA ARG A 330 -0.06 -3.64 3.22
C ARG A 330 0.77 -4.90 2.99
N GLY A 331 1.63 -5.26 3.95
CA GLY A 331 2.38 -6.52 3.94
C GLY A 331 1.46 -7.74 3.87
N TYR A 332 0.51 -7.83 4.79
CA TYR A 332 -0.48 -8.92 4.83
C TYR A 332 -1.29 -9.04 3.54
N LEU A 333 -1.75 -7.92 2.96
CA LEU A 333 -2.50 -7.94 1.70
C LEU A 333 -1.65 -8.40 0.51
N LEU A 334 -0.37 -8.03 0.47
CA LEU A 334 0.57 -8.48 -0.56
C LEU A 334 0.86 -9.98 -0.43
N GLU A 335 1.07 -10.47 0.80
CA GLU A 335 1.24 -11.90 1.09
C GLU A 335 -0.01 -12.70 0.72
N ALA A 336 -1.20 -12.24 1.13
CA ALA A 336 -2.46 -12.87 0.78
C ALA A 336 -2.66 -12.94 -0.75
N LYS A 337 -2.34 -11.86 -1.48
CA LYS A 337 -2.38 -11.83 -2.94
C LYS A 337 -1.38 -12.80 -3.58
N ASN A 338 -0.17 -12.90 -3.02
CA ASN A 338 0.83 -13.85 -3.49
C ASN A 338 0.41 -15.30 -3.23
N ASN A 339 -0.17 -15.59 -2.07
CA ASN A 339 -0.69 -16.92 -1.72
C ASN A 339 -1.85 -17.32 -2.64
N ALA A 340 -2.82 -16.42 -2.85
CA ALA A 340 -3.92 -16.65 -3.78
C ALA A 340 -3.43 -16.89 -5.22
N ARG A 341 -2.36 -16.19 -5.65
CA ARG A 341 -1.72 -16.43 -6.94
C ARG A 341 -1.08 -17.81 -7.00
N ILE A 342 -0.33 -18.22 -5.97
CA ILE A 342 0.30 -19.55 -5.91
C ILE A 342 -0.76 -20.65 -5.96
N GLU A 343 -1.87 -20.49 -5.22
CA GLU A 343 -2.94 -21.48 -5.18
C GLU A 343 -3.63 -21.65 -6.54
N LYS A 344 -3.86 -20.54 -7.24
CA LYS A 344 -4.38 -20.57 -8.62
C LYS A 344 -3.44 -21.32 -9.57
N LEU A 345 -2.13 -21.09 -9.45
CA LEU A 345 -1.14 -21.79 -10.29
C LEU A 345 -1.08 -23.29 -9.95
N ARG A 346 -1.18 -23.68 -8.67
CA ARG A 346 -1.27 -25.08 -8.25
C ARG A 346 -2.50 -25.77 -8.85
N ALA A 347 -3.67 -25.14 -8.74
CA ALA A 347 -4.91 -25.68 -9.31
C ALA A 347 -4.80 -25.87 -10.82
N GLU A 348 -4.20 -24.90 -11.52
CA GLU A 348 -3.96 -24.98 -12.96
C GLU A 348 -2.97 -26.11 -13.33
N ILE A 349 -1.90 -26.28 -12.57
CA ILE A 349 -0.93 -27.38 -12.77
C ILE A 349 -1.61 -28.74 -12.55
N HIS A 350 -2.39 -28.89 -11.48
CA HIS A 350 -3.13 -30.13 -11.22
C HIS A 350 -4.13 -30.43 -12.34
N TYR A 351 -4.83 -29.42 -12.84
CA TYR A 351 -5.71 -29.57 -14.00
C TYR A 351 -4.95 -30.07 -15.24
N LEU A 352 -3.78 -29.50 -15.54
CA LEU A 352 -2.95 -29.92 -16.68
C LEU A 352 -2.41 -31.35 -16.52
N ILE A 353 -1.99 -31.73 -15.31
CA ILE A 353 -1.56 -33.10 -15.02
C ILE A 353 -2.73 -34.06 -15.23
N ASN A 354 -3.89 -33.77 -14.63
CA ASN A 354 -5.09 -34.59 -14.79
C ASN A 354 -5.51 -34.72 -16.26
N LEU A 355 -5.44 -33.65 -17.04
CA LEU A 355 -5.75 -33.68 -18.47
C LEU A 355 -4.81 -34.61 -19.24
N LYS A 356 -3.51 -34.61 -18.91
CA LYS A 356 -2.50 -35.50 -19.52
C LYS A 356 -2.66 -36.96 -19.10
N THR A 357 -3.23 -37.21 -17.93
CA THR A 357 -3.36 -38.56 -17.36
C THR A 357 -4.79 -39.10 -17.43
N ALA A 358 -5.75 -38.37 -17.98
CA ALA A 358 -7.19 -38.67 -17.90
C ALA A 358 -7.54 -40.05 -18.47
N ASP A 359 -6.93 -40.42 -19.60
CA ASP A 359 -7.22 -41.69 -20.30
C ASP A 359 -6.27 -42.82 -19.88
N LEU A 360 -5.42 -42.61 -18.86
CA LEU A 360 -4.40 -43.55 -18.43
C LEU A 360 -4.77 -44.17 -17.07
N SER A 361 -4.76 -45.51 -17.01
CA SER A 361 -4.85 -46.23 -15.73
C SER A 361 -3.49 -46.22 -15.02
N LEU A 362 -3.17 -45.11 -14.35
CA LEU A 362 -1.90 -44.95 -13.64
C LEU A 362 -1.92 -45.65 -12.27
N PRO A 363 -0.79 -46.27 -11.86
CA PRO A 363 -0.63 -46.73 -10.49
C PRO A 363 -0.62 -45.58 -9.47
N ASP A 364 -1.18 -45.81 -8.28
CA ASP A 364 -1.36 -44.80 -7.22
C ASP A 364 -0.07 -44.06 -6.85
N ASP A 365 1.07 -44.75 -6.81
CA ASP A 365 2.39 -44.19 -6.54
C ASP A 365 2.84 -43.19 -7.61
N ILE A 366 2.60 -43.48 -8.88
CA ILE A 366 2.92 -42.58 -9.99
C ILE A 366 1.98 -41.39 -9.96
N GLN A 367 0.69 -41.61 -9.74
CA GLN A 367 -0.28 -40.53 -9.61
C GLN A 367 0.05 -39.60 -8.43
N THR A 368 0.42 -40.17 -7.27
CA THR A 368 0.86 -39.44 -6.08
C THR A 368 2.13 -38.64 -6.34
N MET A 369 3.09 -39.22 -7.05
CA MET A 369 4.34 -38.54 -7.44
C MET A 369 4.05 -37.37 -8.40
N LEU A 370 3.20 -37.56 -9.40
CA LEU A 370 2.86 -36.54 -10.39
C LEU A 370 2.07 -35.37 -9.77
N LEU A 371 1.01 -35.66 -9.01
CA LEU A 371 0.16 -34.64 -8.39
C LEU A 371 0.76 -33.99 -7.14
N GLY A 372 1.78 -34.60 -6.52
CA GLY A 372 2.44 -34.07 -5.33
C GLY A 372 3.78 -33.39 -5.64
N PRO A 373 4.90 -34.10 -5.48
CA PRO A 373 6.22 -33.52 -5.63
C PRO A 373 6.49 -33.03 -7.06
N TRP A 374 6.05 -33.73 -8.11
CA TRP A 374 6.28 -33.26 -9.48
C TRP A 374 5.48 -32.00 -9.83
N ALA A 375 4.22 -31.89 -9.39
CA ALA A 375 3.44 -30.65 -9.49
C ALA A 375 4.16 -29.47 -8.83
N SER A 376 4.87 -29.71 -7.71
CA SER A 376 5.70 -28.70 -7.05
C SER A 376 6.93 -28.30 -7.86
N VAL A 377 7.54 -29.23 -8.61
CA VAL A 377 8.63 -28.94 -9.57
C VAL A 377 8.14 -28.04 -10.70
N VAL A 378 6.97 -28.36 -11.28
CA VAL A 378 6.34 -27.54 -12.32
C VAL A 378 6.05 -26.13 -11.80
N LEU A 379 5.49 -26.02 -10.59
CA LEU A 379 5.22 -24.74 -9.93
C LEU A 379 6.51 -23.93 -9.72
N TYR A 380 7.58 -24.58 -9.27
CA TYR A 380 8.89 -23.95 -9.12
C TYR A 380 9.37 -23.33 -10.45
N HIS A 381 9.28 -24.06 -11.56
CA HIS A 381 9.68 -23.52 -12.86
C HIS A 381 8.75 -22.40 -13.35
N TRP A 382 7.45 -22.50 -13.13
CA TRP A 382 6.49 -21.46 -13.50
C TRP A 382 6.73 -20.15 -12.73
N LEU A 383 7.02 -20.24 -11.43
CA LEU A 383 7.30 -19.09 -10.59
C LEU A 383 8.67 -18.45 -10.93
N ARG A 384 9.68 -19.27 -11.21
CA ARG A 384 11.06 -18.80 -11.43
C ARG A 384 11.34 -18.33 -12.86
N HIS A 385 10.74 -18.99 -13.85
CA HIS A 385 11.05 -18.79 -15.27
C HIS A 385 9.83 -18.40 -16.11
N GLY A 386 8.62 -18.46 -15.56
CA GLY A 386 7.37 -18.21 -16.27
C GLY A 386 6.84 -19.46 -16.99
N LYS A 387 5.51 -19.55 -17.10
CA LYS A 387 4.76 -20.71 -17.62
C LYS A 387 5.19 -21.22 -18.99
N HIS A 388 5.61 -20.33 -19.89
CA HIS A 388 6.01 -20.67 -21.26
C HIS A 388 7.52 -20.84 -21.45
N SER A 389 8.30 -20.82 -20.37
CA SER A 389 9.74 -21.03 -20.46
C SER A 389 10.10 -22.45 -20.90
N PRO A 390 11.28 -22.64 -21.54
CA PRO A 390 11.75 -23.99 -21.88
C PRO A 390 11.84 -24.94 -20.69
N ALA A 391 12.15 -24.43 -19.49
CA ALA A 391 12.17 -25.22 -18.27
C ALA A 391 10.77 -25.69 -17.84
N SER A 392 9.76 -24.80 -17.96
CA SER A 392 8.36 -25.11 -17.63
C SER A 392 7.71 -26.07 -18.64
N GLN A 393 8.06 -25.93 -19.91
CA GLN A 393 7.61 -26.86 -20.94
C GLN A 393 8.24 -28.24 -20.74
N ARG A 394 9.54 -28.30 -20.42
CA ARG A 394 10.24 -29.56 -20.13
C ARG A 394 9.67 -30.27 -18.90
N SER A 395 9.38 -29.56 -17.82
CA SER A 395 8.78 -30.21 -16.63
C SER A 395 7.36 -30.71 -16.85
N LEU A 396 6.59 -30.09 -17.75
CA LEU A 396 5.30 -30.63 -18.20
C LEU A 396 5.46 -31.82 -19.17
N ALA A 397 6.44 -31.78 -20.08
CA ALA A 397 6.73 -32.87 -21.01
C ALA A 397 7.21 -34.14 -20.30
N PHE A 398 7.93 -33.99 -19.19
CA PHE A 398 8.34 -35.12 -18.35
C PHE A 398 7.16 -35.99 -17.87
N ILE A 399 5.97 -35.41 -17.71
CA ILE A 399 4.76 -36.17 -17.36
C ILE A 399 4.44 -37.17 -18.48
N ASP A 400 4.52 -36.74 -19.73
CA ASP A 400 4.30 -37.59 -20.91
C ASP A 400 5.42 -38.64 -21.02
N ASP A 401 6.66 -38.24 -20.77
CA ASP A 401 7.82 -39.15 -20.81
C ASP A 401 7.71 -40.27 -19.76
N VAL A 402 7.33 -39.94 -18.53
CA VAL A 402 7.16 -40.92 -17.45
C VAL A 402 6.00 -41.86 -17.73
N THR A 403 4.84 -41.32 -18.13
CA THR A 403 3.65 -42.13 -18.40
C THR A 403 3.89 -43.10 -19.56
N TRP A 404 4.57 -42.65 -20.62
CA TRP A 404 4.99 -43.52 -21.71
C TRP A 404 6.06 -44.55 -21.27
N TYR A 405 7.02 -44.13 -20.44
CA TYR A 405 8.11 -44.99 -19.96
C TYR A 405 7.63 -46.16 -19.10
N ILE A 406 6.59 -45.97 -18.30
CA ILE A 406 6.01 -47.04 -17.47
C ILE A 406 4.96 -47.89 -18.21
N THR A 407 4.65 -47.56 -19.47
CA THR A 407 3.69 -48.33 -20.27
C THR A 407 4.33 -49.64 -20.76
N PRO A 408 3.62 -50.78 -20.72
CA PRO A 408 4.08 -52.03 -21.32
C PRO A 408 4.16 -51.90 -22.85
N HIS A 409 5.32 -52.21 -23.42
CA HIS A 409 5.57 -52.15 -24.86
C HIS A 409 5.74 -53.56 -25.44
N THR A 410 5.17 -53.81 -26.62
CA THR A 410 5.15 -55.14 -27.26
C THR A 410 6.10 -55.27 -28.46
N ASN A 411 6.63 -54.16 -28.98
CA ASN A 411 7.60 -54.19 -30.07
C ASN A 411 9.03 -53.95 -29.55
N TRP A 412 10.03 -54.44 -30.29
CA TRP A 412 11.44 -54.33 -29.90
C TRP A 412 11.98 -52.88 -29.97
N THR A 413 11.43 -52.06 -30.86
CA THR A 413 11.83 -50.67 -31.06
C THR A 413 11.50 -49.80 -29.85
N ASP A 414 10.28 -49.93 -29.31
CA ASP A 414 9.82 -49.13 -28.17
C ASP A 414 10.46 -49.62 -26.87
N LEU A 415 10.70 -50.94 -26.74
CA LEU A 415 11.48 -51.49 -25.64
C LEU A 415 12.90 -50.92 -25.59
N ARG A 416 13.57 -50.81 -26.75
CA ARG A 416 14.91 -50.21 -26.86
C ARG A 416 14.88 -48.71 -26.53
N ARG A 417 13.87 -47.99 -27.02
CA ARG A 417 13.67 -46.55 -26.72
C ARG A 417 13.45 -46.34 -25.22
N ALA A 418 12.58 -47.12 -24.59
CA ALA A 418 12.34 -47.04 -23.16
C ALA A 418 13.62 -47.29 -22.35
N LYS A 419 14.43 -48.28 -22.73
CA LYS A 419 15.73 -48.52 -22.08
C LYS A 419 16.66 -47.31 -22.21
N ALA A 420 16.70 -46.65 -23.36
CA ALA A 420 17.54 -45.47 -23.59
C ALA A 420 17.08 -44.23 -22.80
N MET A 421 15.79 -44.11 -22.47
CA MET A 421 15.23 -42.99 -21.72
C MET A 421 15.48 -43.07 -20.20
N ALA A 422 15.92 -44.22 -19.68
CA ALA A 422 16.00 -44.48 -18.24
C ALA A 422 16.88 -43.48 -17.48
N GLU A 423 18.10 -43.25 -17.97
CA GLU A 423 19.08 -42.34 -17.35
C GLU A 423 18.56 -40.90 -17.34
N GLN A 424 18.00 -40.43 -18.45
CA GLN A 424 17.45 -39.09 -18.56
C GLN A 424 16.26 -38.87 -17.62
N ILE A 425 15.36 -39.85 -17.50
CA ILE A 425 14.20 -39.76 -16.61
C ILE A 425 14.65 -39.73 -15.14
N GLU A 426 15.61 -40.58 -14.76
CA GLU A 426 16.17 -40.59 -13.41
C GLU A 426 16.84 -39.25 -13.07
N GLU A 427 17.65 -38.72 -13.98
CA GLU A 427 18.34 -37.45 -13.78
C GLU A 427 17.35 -36.29 -13.60
N GLU A 428 16.37 -36.15 -14.51
CA GLU A 428 15.36 -35.09 -14.43
C GLU A 428 14.50 -35.22 -13.18
N LEU A 429 14.15 -36.45 -12.76
CA LEU A 429 13.41 -36.69 -11.52
C LEU A 429 14.21 -36.20 -10.31
N LEU A 430 15.47 -36.66 -10.17
CA LEU A 430 16.32 -36.31 -9.03
C LEU A 430 16.71 -34.83 -9.01
N LEU A 431 16.92 -34.20 -10.18
CA LEU A 431 17.11 -32.76 -10.29
C LEU A 431 15.86 -31.99 -9.88
N GLY A 432 14.67 -32.46 -10.31
CA GLY A 432 13.39 -31.92 -9.90
C GLY A 432 13.21 -31.95 -8.38
N MET A 433 13.40 -33.12 -7.76
CA MET A 433 13.31 -33.30 -6.31
C MET A 433 14.27 -32.38 -5.54
N ARG A 434 15.51 -32.21 -6.04
CA ARG A 434 16.48 -31.28 -5.44
C ARG A 434 16.02 -29.82 -5.52
N ARG A 435 15.39 -29.39 -6.63
CA ARG A 435 14.92 -28.00 -6.81
C ARG A 435 13.82 -27.60 -5.82
N ILE A 436 13.04 -28.56 -5.36
CA ILE A 436 11.97 -28.34 -4.36
C ILE A 436 12.40 -28.75 -2.94
N ASN A 437 13.69 -28.98 -2.71
CA ASN A 437 14.27 -29.37 -1.42
C ASN A 437 13.68 -30.66 -0.83
N THR A 438 13.30 -31.64 -1.67
CA THR A 438 12.87 -32.95 -1.19
C THR A 438 14.05 -33.67 -0.49
N PRO A 439 13.85 -34.25 0.71
CA PRO A 439 14.88 -35.02 1.39
C PRO A 439 15.45 -36.14 0.51
N PRO A 440 16.78 -36.39 0.53
CA PRO A 440 17.42 -37.38 -0.34
C PRO A 440 16.82 -38.79 -0.23
N ASP A 441 16.44 -39.22 0.98
CA ASP A 441 15.85 -40.54 1.20
C ASP A 441 14.46 -40.65 0.59
N GLN A 442 13.69 -39.57 0.59
CA GLN A 442 12.37 -39.54 -0.05
C GLN A 442 12.50 -39.52 -1.57
N ALA A 443 13.45 -38.76 -2.13
CA ALA A 443 13.73 -38.77 -3.56
C ALA A 443 14.15 -40.16 -4.06
N LYS A 444 14.99 -40.87 -3.30
CA LYS A 444 15.39 -42.27 -3.59
C LYS A 444 14.20 -43.23 -3.56
N LYS A 445 13.27 -43.09 -2.62
CA LYS A 445 12.04 -43.91 -2.57
C LYS A 445 11.18 -43.72 -3.81
N ILE A 446 10.97 -42.47 -4.23
CA ILE A 446 10.19 -42.15 -5.44
C ILE A 446 10.85 -42.78 -6.68
N LEU A 447 12.16 -42.69 -6.80
CA LEU A 447 12.91 -43.31 -7.90
C LEU A 447 12.81 -44.84 -7.89
N ALA A 448 12.97 -45.47 -6.72
CA ALA A 448 12.87 -46.92 -6.58
C ALA A 448 11.48 -47.43 -7.00
N GLU A 449 10.44 -46.67 -6.69
CA GLU A 449 9.07 -46.99 -7.10
C GLU A 449 8.89 -46.88 -8.61
N LEU A 450 9.42 -45.82 -9.24
CA LEU A 450 9.44 -45.70 -10.71
C LEU A 450 10.19 -46.87 -11.37
N HIS A 451 11.32 -47.31 -10.83
CA HIS A 451 12.06 -48.47 -11.31
C HIS A 451 11.23 -49.77 -11.20
N ARG A 452 10.55 -49.96 -10.07
CA ARG A 452 9.63 -51.10 -9.88
C ARG A 452 8.54 -51.12 -10.94
N ARG A 453 7.94 -49.96 -11.24
CA ARG A 453 6.93 -49.83 -12.31
C ARG A 453 7.49 -50.16 -13.69
N ARG A 454 8.71 -49.74 -14.00
CA ARG A 454 9.35 -50.10 -15.27
C ARG A 454 9.61 -51.61 -15.41
N LEU A 455 10.06 -52.27 -14.34
CA LEU A 455 10.27 -53.73 -14.35
C LEU A 455 8.97 -54.49 -14.59
N ASN A 456 7.87 -54.06 -13.96
CA ASN A 456 6.55 -54.65 -14.20
C ASN A 456 6.09 -54.45 -15.65
N ALA A 457 6.30 -53.27 -16.22
CA ALA A 457 5.96 -52.98 -17.62
C ALA A 457 6.73 -53.86 -18.61
N LEU A 458 8.01 -54.13 -18.33
CA LEU A 458 8.85 -55.05 -19.11
C LEU A 458 8.32 -56.50 -19.06
N ALA A 459 7.91 -56.97 -17.87
CA ALA A 459 7.38 -58.33 -17.68
C ALA A 459 6.04 -58.54 -18.41
N LEU A 460 5.16 -57.54 -18.40
CA LEU A 460 3.88 -57.61 -19.11
C LEU A 460 4.06 -57.54 -20.64
N GLY A 461 5.01 -56.73 -21.11
CA GLY A 461 5.36 -56.65 -22.53
C GLY A 461 5.90 -57.97 -23.08
N SER A 462 6.81 -58.62 -22.35
CA SER A 462 7.42 -59.89 -22.78
C SER A 462 6.43 -61.07 -22.83
N GLN A 463 5.50 -61.15 -21.88
CA GLN A 463 4.42 -62.15 -21.90
C GLN A 463 3.49 -61.99 -23.12
N SER A 464 3.23 -60.75 -23.53
CA SER A 464 2.40 -60.44 -24.71
C SER A 464 3.11 -60.82 -26.02
N ILE A 465 4.43 -60.66 -26.07
CA ILE A 465 5.26 -61.10 -27.21
C ILE A 465 5.25 -62.63 -27.31
N GLN A 466 5.41 -63.36 -26.20
CA GLN A 466 5.42 -64.83 -26.19
C GLN A 466 4.10 -65.46 -26.60
N LYS A 467 2.94 -64.84 -26.29
CA LYS A 467 1.62 -65.32 -26.71
C LYS A 467 1.32 -65.13 -28.21
N ASN A 468 2.05 -64.23 -28.88
CA ASN A 468 1.83 -63.89 -30.29
C ASN A 468 2.81 -64.58 -31.25
N LEU A 469 3.68 -65.48 -30.77
CA LEU A 469 4.43 -66.37 -31.65
C LEU A 469 3.50 -67.50 -32.16
N PRO A 470 3.46 -67.78 -33.47
CA PRO A 470 2.68 -68.90 -33.99
C PRO A 470 3.18 -70.21 -33.38
N ALA A 471 2.26 -71.05 -32.88
CA ALA A 471 2.57 -72.40 -32.44
C ALA A 471 3.23 -73.15 -33.61
N SER A 472 4.46 -73.62 -33.38
CA SER A 472 5.25 -74.36 -34.37
C SER A 472 4.71 -75.76 -34.61
#